data_AF-A0A0E3BS28-F1
#
_entry.id   AF-A0A0E3BS28-F1
#
_cell.length_a   1.000
_cell.length_b   1.000
_cell.length_c   1.000
_cell.angle_alpha   90.00
_cell.angle_beta   90.00
_cell.angle_gamma   90.00
#
_symmetry.space_group_name_H-M   'P 1'
#
loop_
_entity.id
_entity.type
_entity.pdbx_description
1 polymer ?
#
loop_
_entity_poly.entity_id
_entity_poly.type
_entity_poly.pdbx_seq_one_letter_code
_entity_poly.pdbx_strand_id
1 'polypeptide(L)'
;MFALLGDIQFDLITYFDGMDAQFGADFAEHPLIEGKPRLQWVGDRLDEFRIDLSFHAWFCQPEAELVRLRQALQAHMAMSFVLGNGDYKGWFVLTDVQAMSRQTDQYGTLTCLEATITLREYVGDKNNPLPPPAVRPKLAPAAAQANPISAASGAAGLAGLASAANTVRDGVRQAVTLANQAQSSLRVVSDGVRLAQQLRSNPLAALGRVPALMTGLGQVAGPLAALSPTIAGLSSQLPEVSGIVRSATNALGAIRNGQSALSLSTVTNVVGRLDYLAGQVNTAGDALASAAPAISKLTAKVVTRLI
;
A
#
# COMPACT_ATOMS: atom_id res chain seq x y z
N MET A 1 4.29 -13.53 6.44
CA MET A 1 3.35 -13.73 5.33
C MET A 1 3.81 -14.87 4.44
N PHE A 2 3.04 -15.96 4.40
CA PHE A 2 3.36 -17.19 3.63
C PHE A 2 2.52 -17.34 2.36
N ALA A 3 1.31 -16.78 2.30
CA ALA A 3 0.52 -16.61 1.08
C ALA A 3 -0.62 -15.61 1.31
N LEU A 4 -1.23 -15.13 0.23
CA LEU A 4 -2.40 -14.26 0.21
C LEU A 4 -3.38 -14.78 -0.85
N LEU A 5 -4.64 -14.98 -0.46
CA LEU A 5 -5.76 -15.28 -1.36
C LEU A 5 -6.79 -14.14 -1.28
N GLY A 6 -6.75 -13.23 -2.25
CA GLY A 6 -7.56 -12.00 -2.18
C GLY A 6 -7.17 -11.14 -0.97
N ASP A 7 -8.07 -11.00 -0.01
CA ASP A 7 -7.83 -10.28 1.26
C ASP A 7 -7.44 -11.23 2.42
N ILE A 8 -7.49 -12.55 2.20
CA ILE A 8 -7.19 -13.54 3.24
C ILE A 8 -5.68 -13.77 3.30
N GLN A 9 -5.05 -13.27 4.36
CA GLN A 9 -3.63 -13.44 4.62
C GLN A 9 -3.36 -14.73 5.41
N PHE A 10 -2.48 -15.58 4.87
CA PHE A 10 -1.89 -16.69 5.60
C PHE A 10 -0.56 -16.22 6.20
N ASP A 11 -0.55 -15.94 7.51
CA ASP A 11 0.64 -15.40 8.19
C ASP A 11 1.54 -16.49 8.79
N LEU A 12 2.82 -16.15 8.98
CA LEU A 12 4.00 -17.04 9.06
C LEU A 12 4.03 -18.09 10.19
N ILE A 13 2.95 -18.25 10.97
CA ILE A 13 2.86 -19.28 12.01
C ILE A 13 1.76 -20.32 11.72
N THR A 14 0.95 -20.09 10.68
CA THR A 14 0.16 -21.13 10.01
C THR A 14 0.93 -21.58 8.76
N TYR A 15 1.72 -22.65 8.88
CA TYR A 15 2.40 -23.24 7.73
C TYR A 15 1.40 -24.02 6.86
N PHE A 16 1.64 -24.09 5.56
CA PHE A 16 1.00 -25.12 4.73
C PHE A 16 1.62 -26.45 5.15
N ASP A 17 0.80 -27.39 5.60
CA ASP A 17 1.27 -28.74 5.93
C ASP A 17 1.67 -29.49 4.64
N GLY A 18 1.00 -29.14 3.53
CA GLY A 18 1.34 -29.53 2.18
C GLY A 18 0.68 -28.60 1.15
N MET A 19 1.33 -28.43 0.00
CA MET A 19 0.73 -27.79 -1.17
C MET A 19 1.01 -28.66 -2.40
N ASP A 20 -0.05 -29.18 -2.99
CA ASP A 20 -0.02 -29.94 -4.23
C ASP A 20 -0.49 -29.06 -5.38
N ALA A 21 0.22 -29.12 -6.50
CA ALA A 21 -0.09 -28.36 -7.71
C ALA A 21 -0.25 -29.32 -8.89
N GLN A 22 -1.40 -29.25 -9.56
CA GLN A 22 -1.72 -30.07 -10.71
C GLN A 22 -1.79 -29.20 -11.96
N PHE A 23 -0.90 -29.54 -12.92
CA PHE A 23 -0.81 -28.91 -14.24
C PHE A 23 -1.11 -29.97 -15.29
N GLY A 24 -1.82 -29.59 -16.36
CA GLY A 24 -2.15 -30.54 -17.42
C GLY A 24 -2.44 -29.86 -18.75
N ALA A 25 -2.36 -30.63 -19.84
CA ALA A 25 -2.75 -30.20 -21.16
C ALA A 25 -3.62 -31.27 -21.83
N ASP A 26 -4.55 -30.84 -22.66
CA ASP A 26 -5.47 -31.71 -23.38
C ASP A 26 -4.97 -31.94 -24.80
N PHE A 27 -4.96 -33.21 -25.21
CA PHE A 27 -4.56 -33.66 -26.53
C PHE A 27 -5.71 -34.42 -27.19
N ALA A 28 -6.02 -34.05 -28.44
CA ALA A 28 -6.94 -34.79 -29.28
C ALA A 28 -6.19 -35.87 -30.06
N GLU A 29 -6.68 -37.10 -30.00
CA GLU A 29 -6.13 -38.21 -30.76
C GLU A 29 -6.79 -38.31 -32.14
N HIS A 30 -5.96 -38.40 -33.18
CA HIS A 30 -6.38 -38.60 -34.55
C HIS A 30 -5.91 -39.98 -35.02
N PRO A 31 -6.80 -40.96 -35.20
CA PRO A 31 -6.42 -42.29 -35.66
C PRO A 31 -5.98 -42.26 -37.13
N LEU A 32 -4.91 -43.00 -37.45
CA LEU A 32 -4.38 -43.16 -38.80
C LEU A 32 -4.60 -44.60 -39.28
N ILE A 33 -4.91 -44.78 -40.56
CA ILE A 33 -4.95 -46.12 -41.17
C ILE A 33 -3.54 -46.71 -41.15
N GLU A 34 -3.41 -47.91 -40.57
CA GLU A 34 -2.16 -48.68 -40.47
C GLU A 34 -0.98 -47.96 -39.74
N GLY A 35 -1.28 -46.95 -38.91
CA GLY A 35 -0.28 -46.19 -38.17
C GLY A 35 -0.65 -45.98 -36.70
N LYS A 36 0.31 -45.50 -35.89
CA LYS A 36 0.01 -45.05 -34.53
C LYS A 36 -0.83 -43.77 -34.57
N PRO A 37 -1.86 -43.61 -33.71
CA PRO A 37 -2.63 -42.38 -33.61
C PRO A 37 -1.73 -41.17 -33.35
N ARG A 38 -2.06 -40.04 -33.98
CA ARG A 38 -1.36 -38.77 -33.79
C ARG A 38 -2.04 -37.95 -32.71
N LEU A 39 -1.25 -37.33 -31.84
CA LEU A 39 -1.74 -36.41 -30.81
C LEU A 39 -1.64 -34.97 -31.32
N GLN A 40 -2.74 -34.22 -31.21
CA GLN A 40 -2.79 -32.79 -31.48
C GLN A 40 -3.10 -32.04 -30.18
N TRP A 41 -2.29 -31.06 -29.83
CA TRP A 41 -2.55 -30.20 -28.67
C TRP A 41 -3.81 -29.35 -28.92
N VAL A 42 -4.74 -29.38 -27.97
CA VAL A 42 -6.03 -28.67 -28.03
C VAL A 42 -6.02 -27.44 -27.14
N GLY A 43 -5.34 -27.52 -26.00
CA GLY A 43 -5.24 -26.45 -25.03
C GLY A 43 -4.69 -26.94 -23.70
N ASP A 44 -4.35 -25.99 -22.84
CA ASP A 44 -3.93 -26.29 -21.48
C ASP A 44 -5.15 -26.41 -20.57
N ARG A 45 -5.06 -27.32 -19.60
CA ARG A 45 -6.06 -27.49 -18.55
C ARG A 45 -5.84 -26.41 -17.49
N LEU A 46 -6.92 -25.98 -16.86
CA LEU A 46 -6.84 -25.06 -15.71
C LEU A 46 -5.96 -25.67 -14.62
N ASP A 47 -5.06 -24.84 -14.10
CA ASP A 47 -4.21 -25.23 -12.98
C ASP A 47 -5.05 -25.40 -11.71
N GLU A 48 -4.70 -26.40 -10.91
CA GLU A 48 -5.35 -26.67 -9.63
C GLU A 48 -4.32 -26.73 -8.50
N PHE A 49 -4.60 -26.03 -7.41
CA PHE A 49 -3.79 -26.08 -6.19
C PHE A 49 -4.64 -26.62 -5.05
N ARG A 50 -4.14 -27.67 -4.40
CA ARG A 50 -4.69 -28.18 -3.15
C ARG A 50 -3.74 -27.77 -2.03
N ILE A 51 -4.30 -27.14 -1.01
CA ILE A 51 -3.54 -26.59 0.11
C ILE A 51 -4.10 -27.12 1.41
N ASP A 52 -3.24 -27.71 2.23
CA ASP A 52 -3.57 -28.16 3.58
C ASP A 52 -3.13 -27.11 4.60
N LEU A 53 -4.10 -26.59 5.35
CA LEU A 53 -3.97 -25.53 6.34
C LEU A 53 -4.15 -26.09 7.74
N SER A 54 -3.33 -25.63 8.68
CA SER A 54 -3.50 -25.93 10.11
C SER A 54 -3.66 -24.64 10.90
N PHE A 55 -4.76 -24.53 11.64
CA PHE A 55 -5.09 -23.39 12.50
C PHE A 55 -5.03 -23.80 13.97
N HIS A 56 -4.36 -23.00 14.78
CA HIS A 56 -4.23 -23.22 16.22
C HIS A 56 -4.56 -21.95 17.00
N ALA A 57 -5.29 -22.10 18.11
CA ALA A 57 -5.78 -21.01 18.96
C ALA A 57 -4.68 -20.09 19.51
N TRP A 58 -3.43 -20.58 19.61
CA TRP A 58 -2.28 -19.78 20.02
C TRP A 58 -1.85 -18.73 18.99
N PHE A 59 -2.15 -18.93 17.72
CA PHE A 59 -1.68 -18.08 16.63
C PHE A 59 -2.81 -17.32 15.93
N CYS A 60 -4.00 -17.92 15.87
CA CYS A 60 -5.18 -17.34 15.24
C CYS A 60 -6.46 -17.80 15.95
N GLN A 61 -7.60 -17.17 15.66
CA GLN A 61 -8.90 -17.69 16.06
C GLN A 61 -9.42 -18.67 14.99
N PRO A 62 -9.36 -20.00 15.21
CA PRO A 62 -9.62 -20.99 14.15
C PRO A 62 -11.03 -20.91 13.59
N GLU A 63 -12.02 -20.61 14.43
CA GLU A 63 -13.42 -20.45 14.01
C GLU A 63 -13.60 -19.22 13.10
N ALA A 64 -12.94 -18.11 13.43
CA ALA A 64 -13.02 -16.89 12.63
C ALA A 64 -12.39 -17.08 11.23
N GLU A 65 -11.24 -17.76 11.15
CA GLU A 65 -10.60 -18.05 9.86
C GLU A 65 -11.43 -19.02 9.01
N LEU A 66 -12.02 -20.04 9.62
CA LEU A 66 -12.95 -20.93 8.93
C LEU A 66 -14.16 -20.18 8.36
N VAL A 67 -14.71 -19.23 9.12
CA VAL A 67 -15.82 -18.38 8.63
C VAL A 67 -15.38 -17.53 7.44
N ARG A 68 -14.16 -16.97 7.45
CA ARG A 68 -13.62 -16.22 6.29
C ARG A 68 -13.47 -17.11 5.06
N LEU A 69 -12.95 -18.33 5.20
CA LEU A 69 -12.84 -19.27 4.08
C LEU A 69 -14.22 -19.63 3.52
N ARG A 70 -15.21 -19.84 4.38
CA ARG A 70 -16.59 -20.10 3.96
C ARG A 70 -17.22 -18.90 3.25
N GLN A 71 -16.97 -17.69 3.72
CA GLN A 71 -17.45 -16.46 3.07
C GLN A 71 -16.80 -16.30 1.69
N ALA A 72 -15.50 -16.57 1.57
CA ALA A 72 -14.81 -16.54 0.28
C ALA A 72 -15.35 -17.59 -0.71
N LEU A 73 -15.67 -18.79 -0.22
CA LEU A 73 -16.31 -19.84 -1.03
C LEU A 73 -17.70 -19.38 -1.52
N GLN A 74 -18.49 -18.75 -0.64
CA GLN A 74 -19.83 -18.23 -0.95
C GLN A 74 -19.81 -16.99 -1.85
N ALA A 75 -18.72 -16.23 -1.87
CA ALA A 75 -18.58 -15.09 -2.75
C ALA A 75 -18.53 -15.51 -4.22
N HIS A 76 -18.08 -16.74 -4.51
CA HIS A 76 -17.90 -17.26 -5.88
C HIS A 76 -17.04 -16.34 -6.77
N MET A 77 -16.14 -15.58 -6.16
CA MET A 77 -15.29 -14.63 -6.85
C MET A 77 -13.88 -15.19 -7.07
N ALA A 78 -13.28 -14.82 -8.18
CA ALA A 78 -11.86 -15.07 -8.41
C ALA A 78 -11.02 -14.17 -7.51
N MET A 79 -10.07 -14.77 -6.81
CA MET A 79 -9.16 -14.12 -5.87
C MET A 79 -7.73 -14.29 -6.36
N SER A 80 -6.90 -13.27 -6.16
CA SER A 80 -5.49 -13.38 -6.51
C SER A 80 -4.77 -14.30 -5.53
N PHE A 81 -4.03 -15.27 -6.05
CA PHE A 81 -3.17 -16.12 -5.25
C PHE A 81 -1.72 -15.65 -5.37
N VAL A 82 -1.15 -15.22 -4.24
CA VAL A 82 0.24 -14.75 -4.11
C VAL A 82 0.92 -15.59 -3.04
N LEU A 83 2.07 -16.15 -3.33
CA LEU A 83 2.89 -16.85 -2.34
C LEU A 83 3.71 -15.86 -1.50
N GLY A 84 4.14 -16.29 -0.33
CA GLY A 84 4.84 -15.45 0.67
C GLY A 84 6.22 -14.98 0.23
N ASN A 85 6.80 -15.65 -0.77
CA ASN A 85 8.01 -15.19 -1.47
C ASN A 85 7.74 -14.04 -2.46
N GLY A 86 6.48 -13.64 -2.63
CA GLY A 86 6.05 -12.61 -3.57
C GLY A 86 5.66 -13.13 -4.95
N ASP A 87 5.71 -14.44 -5.21
CA ASP A 87 5.32 -15.01 -6.50
C ASP A 87 3.81 -14.93 -6.70
N TYR A 88 3.39 -14.16 -7.70
CA TYR A 88 1.99 -14.11 -8.13
C TYR A 88 1.68 -15.29 -9.04
N LYS A 89 0.73 -16.13 -8.64
CA LYS A 89 0.33 -17.33 -9.40
C LYS A 89 -0.83 -17.08 -10.35
N GLY A 90 -1.59 -16.00 -10.18
CA GLY A 90 -2.75 -15.70 -11.02
C GLY A 90 -4.02 -15.51 -10.22
N TRP A 91 -5.15 -15.64 -10.90
CA TRP A 91 -6.49 -15.59 -10.32
C TRP A 91 -7.01 -17.00 -10.12
N PHE A 92 -7.53 -17.28 -8.94
CA PHE A 92 -8.05 -18.58 -8.57
C PHE A 92 -9.41 -18.44 -7.91
N VAL A 93 -10.30 -19.38 -8.22
CA VAL A 93 -11.58 -19.52 -7.51
C VAL A 93 -11.44 -20.64 -6.50
N LEU A 94 -11.92 -20.38 -5.29
CA LEU A 94 -12.02 -21.38 -4.24
C LEU A 94 -13.20 -22.31 -4.58
N THR A 95 -12.91 -23.59 -4.82
CA THR A 95 -13.92 -24.56 -5.27
C THR A 95 -14.38 -25.51 -4.18
N ASP A 96 -13.49 -25.87 -3.26
CA ASP A 96 -13.82 -26.71 -2.10
C ASP A 96 -13.07 -26.23 -0.86
N VAL A 97 -13.74 -26.38 0.29
CA VAL A 97 -13.20 -26.13 1.62
C VAL A 97 -13.66 -27.26 2.51
N GLN A 98 -12.72 -28.10 2.91
CA GLN A 98 -12.92 -29.15 3.89
C GLN A 98 -12.29 -28.71 5.19
N ALA A 99 -13.00 -28.87 6.31
CA ALA A 99 -12.48 -28.51 7.62
C ALA A 99 -12.72 -29.64 8.62
N MET A 100 -11.68 -29.98 9.38
CA MET A 100 -11.68 -31.02 10.40
C MET A 100 -11.22 -30.43 11.73
N SER A 101 -12.10 -30.51 12.73
CA SER A 101 -11.75 -30.17 14.11
C SER A 101 -10.83 -31.25 14.68
N ARG A 102 -9.64 -30.86 15.15
CA ARG A 102 -8.68 -31.78 15.78
C ARG A 102 -8.74 -31.74 17.30
N GLN A 103 -8.97 -30.56 17.87
CA GLN A 103 -9.05 -30.39 19.32
C GLN A 103 -10.03 -29.29 19.68
N THR A 104 -10.84 -29.56 20.70
CA THR A 104 -11.78 -28.61 21.30
C THR A 104 -11.54 -28.54 22.81
N ASP A 105 -11.82 -27.37 23.40
CA ASP A 105 -11.86 -27.20 24.84
C ASP A 105 -13.11 -27.86 25.46
N GLN A 106 -13.18 -27.95 26.78
CA GLN A 106 -14.29 -28.46 27.57
C GLN A 106 -15.63 -27.76 27.28
N TYR A 107 -15.59 -26.52 26.81
CA TYR A 107 -16.77 -25.73 26.40
C TYR A 107 -17.13 -25.90 24.91
N GLY A 108 -16.43 -26.78 24.18
CA GLY A 108 -16.65 -27.02 22.75
C GLY A 108 -16.02 -25.97 21.82
N THR A 109 -15.26 -25.02 22.35
CA THR A 109 -14.52 -24.04 21.55
C THR A 109 -13.37 -24.72 20.80
N LEU A 110 -13.23 -24.39 19.52
CA LEU A 110 -12.17 -24.93 18.66
C LEU A 110 -10.79 -24.44 19.10
N THR A 111 -9.91 -25.38 19.46
CA THR A 111 -8.51 -25.10 19.79
C THR A 111 -7.61 -25.36 18.58
N CYS A 112 -7.85 -26.44 17.86
CA CYS A 112 -7.08 -26.85 16.69
C CYS A 112 -8.01 -27.26 15.55
N LEU A 113 -7.79 -26.71 14.36
CA LEU A 113 -8.58 -27.01 13.17
C LEU A 113 -7.66 -27.19 11.97
N GLU A 114 -7.82 -28.30 11.25
CA GLU A 114 -7.19 -28.54 9.96
C GLU A 114 -8.20 -28.22 8.87
N ALA A 115 -7.77 -27.55 7.80
CA ALA A 115 -8.61 -27.28 6.64
C ALA A 115 -7.87 -27.56 5.34
N THR A 116 -8.48 -28.33 4.45
CA THR A 116 -7.99 -28.53 3.08
C THR A 116 -8.82 -27.66 2.15
N ILE A 117 -8.15 -26.85 1.34
CA ILE A 117 -8.80 -26.04 0.31
C ILE A 117 -8.35 -26.46 -1.08
N THR A 118 -9.26 -26.37 -2.05
CA THR A 118 -8.94 -26.52 -3.47
C THR A 118 -9.19 -25.22 -4.22
N LEU A 119 -8.18 -24.78 -4.95
CA LEU A 119 -8.17 -23.58 -5.76
C LEU A 119 -8.04 -23.99 -7.22
N ARG A 120 -8.95 -23.49 -8.08
CA ARG A 120 -8.88 -23.72 -9.52
C ARG A 120 -8.67 -22.41 -10.26
N GLU A 121 -7.77 -22.43 -11.23
CA GLU A 121 -7.40 -21.25 -12.01
C GLU A 121 -8.63 -20.64 -12.69
N TYR A 122 -8.68 -19.32 -12.69
CA TYR A 122 -9.70 -18.53 -13.35
C TYR A 122 -9.05 -17.58 -14.35
N VAL A 123 -9.18 -17.91 -15.64
CA VAL A 123 -8.58 -17.14 -16.74
C VAL A 123 -9.41 -15.89 -17.09
N GLY A 124 -10.66 -15.81 -16.61
CA GLY A 124 -11.57 -14.71 -16.90
C GLY A 124 -12.03 -14.65 -18.36
N ASP A 125 -12.70 -13.56 -18.71
CA ASP A 125 -13.08 -13.30 -20.10
C ASP A 125 -11.84 -12.80 -20.86
N LYS A 126 -11.47 -13.50 -21.94
CA LYS A 126 -10.29 -13.20 -22.76
C LYS A 126 -10.31 -11.77 -23.31
N ASN A 127 -11.51 -11.20 -23.49
CA ASN A 127 -11.68 -9.84 -24.02
C ASN A 127 -11.66 -8.75 -22.93
N ASN A 128 -11.80 -9.12 -21.65
CA ASN A 128 -11.73 -8.20 -20.52
C ASN A 128 -11.01 -8.87 -19.33
N PRO A 129 -9.69 -9.06 -19.43
CA PRO A 129 -8.93 -9.76 -18.40
C PRO A 129 -8.95 -9.00 -17.07
N LEU A 130 -9.09 -9.74 -15.97
CA LEU A 130 -9.05 -9.16 -14.64
C LEU A 130 -7.66 -8.54 -14.38
N PRO A 131 -7.59 -7.24 -14.02
CA PRO A 131 -6.31 -6.56 -13.86
C PRO A 131 -5.54 -7.15 -12.67
N PRO A 132 -4.33 -7.72 -12.85
CA PRO A 132 -3.61 -8.38 -11.77
C PRO A 132 -3.36 -7.39 -10.61
N PRO A 133 -3.64 -7.78 -9.35
CA PRO A 133 -3.72 -6.82 -8.25
C PRO A 133 -2.36 -6.29 -7.76
N ALA A 134 -1.25 -6.87 -8.19
CA ALA A 134 0.09 -6.49 -7.71
C ALA A 134 1.23 -6.56 -8.75
N VAL A 135 0.97 -7.01 -9.98
CA VAL A 135 1.99 -6.98 -11.04
C VAL A 135 2.02 -5.56 -11.59
N ARG A 136 3.02 -4.77 -11.19
CA ARG A 136 3.41 -3.60 -11.98
C ARG A 136 3.60 -4.13 -13.40
N PRO A 137 2.88 -3.64 -14.43
CA PRO A 137 3.23 -3.97 -15.80
C PRO A 137 4.73 -3.69 -15.91
N LYS A 138 5.51 -4.69 -16.29
CA LYS A 138 6.96 -4.56 -16.47
C LYS A 138 7.14 -3.28 -17.29
N LEU A 139 7.63 -2.21 -16.65
CA LEU A 139 7.87 -0.96 -17.35
C LEU A 139 8.69 -1.36 -18.57
N ALA A 140 8.19 -1.03 -19.76
CA ALA A 140 9.01 -1.08 -20.94
C ALA A 140 10.33 -0.38 -20.59
N PRO A 141 11.51 -0.97 -20.92
CA PRO A 141 12.78 -0.31 -20.63
C PRO A 141 12.69 1.13 -21.15
N ALA A 142 13.11 2.07 -20.32
CA ALA A 142 12.94 3.51 -20.50
C ALA A 142 13.67 4.01 -21.76
N ALA A 143 13.10 3.75 -22.93
CA ALA A 143 13.57 4.21 -24.24
C ALA A 143 12.49 3.95 -25.32
N ALA A 144 11.27 4.40 -25.09
CA ALA A 144 10.30 4.59 -26.16
C ALA A 144 9.25 5.61 -25.73
N GLN A 145 9.66 6.86 -25.53
CA GLN A 145 8.72 7.98 -25.61
C GLN A 145 8.28 8.10 -27.07
N ALA A 146 7.18 7.44 -27.41
CA ALA A 146 6.40 7.82 -28.57
C ALA A 146 5.30 8.77 -28.09
N ASN A 147 5.47 10.06 -28.35
CA ASN A 147 4.40 11.05 -28.27
C ASN A 147 3.25 10.62 -29.18
N PRO A 148 1.99 10.56 -28.70
CA PRO A 148 0.84 10.53 -29.60
C PRO A 148 0.15 11.90 -29.56
N ILE A 149 0.69 12.86 -30.31
CA ILE A 149 -0.17 13.83 -31.01
C ILE A 149 -0.43 13.21 -32.37
N SER A 150 -1.46 12.36 -32.47
CA SER A 150 -2.24 12.07 -33.69
C SER A 150 -2.87 10.67 -33.65
N ALA A 151 -4.09 10.59 -33.13
CA ALA A 151 -5.11 9.67 -33.63
C ALA A 151 -6.48 10.28 -33.26
N ALA A 152 -6.95 11.14 -34.15
CA ALA A 152 -8.21 11.85 -34.04
C ALA A 152 -9.38 10.87 -33.91
N SER A 153 -10.26 11.15 -32.94
CA SER A 153 -11.64 11.62 -33.16
C SER A 153 -12.68 10.49 -33.05
N GLY A 154 -13.22 10.36 -31.83
CA GLY A 154 -14.40 9.52 -31.52
C GLY A 154 -14.50 9.13 -30.04
N ALA A 155 -13.36 8.87 -29.37
CA ALA A 155 -13.29 8.38 -27.99
C ALA A 155 -12.57 9.33 -26.99
N ALA A 156 -12.41 10.60 -27.36
CA ALA A 156 -11.62 11.58 -26.62
C ALA A 156 -12.24 12.02 -25.26
N GLY A 157 -13.53 11.75 -25.03
CA GLY A 157 -14.20 12.10 -23.77
C GLY A 157 -13.87 11.18 -22.59
N LEU A 158 -13.79 9.86 -22.80
CA LEU A 158 -13.59 8.90 -21.71
C LEU A 158 -12.11 8.55 -21.46
N ALA A 159 -11.27 8.53 -22.49
CA ALA A 159 -9.82 8.32 -22.32
C ALA A 159 -9.15 9.54 -21.65
N GLY A 160 -9.63 10.76 -21.93
CA GLY A 160 -9.21 11.98 -21.26
C GLY A 160 -9.62 12.01 -19.78
N LEU A 161 -10.81 11.51 -19.45
CA LEU A 161 -11.28 11.39 -18.06
C LEU A 161 -10.56 10.29 -17.28
N ALA A 162 -10.28 9.13 -17.90
CA ALA A 162 -9.54 8.05 -17.24
C ALA A 162 -8.06 8.42 -17.00
N SER A 163 -7.43 9.11 -17.96
CA SER A 163 -6.07 9.64 -17.78
C SER A 163 -6.04 10.78 -16.77
N ALA A 164 -7.01 11.70 -16.78
CA ALA A 164 -7.14 12.72 -15.74
C ALA A 164 -7.36 12.11 -14.35
N ALA A 165 -8.26 11.14 -14.20
CA ALA A 165 -8.52 10.46 -12.93
C ALA A 165 -7.30 9.68 -12.42
N ASN A 166 -6.53 9.05 -13.31
CA ASN A 166 -5.28 8.39 -12.95
C ASN A 166 -4.22 9.41 -12.48
N THR A 167 -4.06 10.54 -13.18
CA THR A 167 -3.14 11.61 -12.76
C THR A 167 -3.55 12.23 -11.43
N VAL A 168 -4.85 12.32 -11.15
CA VAL A 168 -5.40 12.82 -9.88
C VAL A 168 -5.13 11.83 -8.76
N ARG A 169 -5.36 10.53 -8.98
CA ARG A 169 -5.02 9.48 -8.01
C ARG A 169 -3.53 9.43 -7.69
N ASP A 170 -2.68 9.50 -8.71
CA ASP A 170 -1.24 9.46 -8.51
C ASP A 170 -0.73 10.73 -7.81
N GLY A 171 -1.28 11.90 -8.16
CA GLY A 171 -1.00 13.16 -7.46
C GLY A 171 -1.45 13.13 -5.99
N VAL A 172 -2.62 12.57 -5.70
CA VAL A 172 -3.11 12.41 -4.31
C VAL A 172 -2.26 11.40 -3.54
N ARG A 173 -1.87 10.27 -4.13
CA ARG A 173 -0.97 9.29 -3.50
C ARG A 173 0.38 9.91 -3.16
N GLN A 174 0.95 10.64 -4.12
CA GLN A 174 2.22 11.33 -3.93
C GLN A 174 2.12 12.42 -2.84
N ALA A 175 1.02 13.17 -2.81
CA ALA A 175 0.75 14.14 -1.75
C ALA A 175 0.62 13.47 -0.37
N VAL A 176 -0.07 12.33 -0.26
CA VAL A 176 -0.20 11.59 1.00
C VAL A 176 1.17 11.09 1.47
N THR A 177 2.01 10.54 0.58
CA THR A 177 3.36 10.08 0.93
C THR A 177 4.24 11.22 1.44
N LEU A 178 4.26 12.36 0.74
CA LEU A 178 5.03 13.53 1.15
C LEU A 178 4.52 14.12 2.48
N ALA A 179 3.21 14.11 2.71
CA ALA A 179 2.63 14.58 3.97
C ALA A 179 3.00 13.66 5.15
N ASN A 180 2.94 12.34 4.97
CA ASN A 180 3.37 11.37 5.99
C ASN A 180 4.86 11.48 6.29
N GLN A 181 5.68 11.75 5.26
CA GLN A 181 7.11 11.99 5.42
C GLN A 181 7.42 13.29 6.17
N ALA A 182 6.66 14.36 5.93
CA ALA A 182 6.76 15.61 6.69
C ALA A 182 6.36 15.41 8.16
N GLN A 183 5.31 14.64 8.43
CA GLN A 183 4.86 14.36 9.80
C GLN A 183 5.85 13.51 10.60
N SER A 184 6.44 12.48 9.99
CA SER A 184 7.42 11.63 10.66
C SER A 184 8.72 12.40 10.98
N SER A 185 9.21 13.20 10.03
CA SER A 185 10.38 14.06 10.24
C SER A 185 10.12 15.16 11.27
N LEU A 186 8.90 15.71 11.36
CA LEU A 186 8.55 16.66 12.41
C LEU A 186 8.57 16.08 13.81
N ARG A 187 8.17 14.82 13.99
CA ARG A 187 8.26 14.16 15.30
C ARG A 187 9.71 14.07 15.76
N VAL A 188 10.60 13.65 14.86
CA VAL A 188 12.05 13.58 15.13
C VAL A 188 12.62 14.95 15.49
N VAL A 189 12.21 16.01 14.78
CA VAL A 189 12.62 17.39 15.10
C VAL A 189 12.05 17.82 16.45
N SER A 190 10.79 17.52 16.76
CA SER A 190 10.16 17.88 18.03
C SER A 190 10.83 17.22 19.23
N ASP A 191 11.25 15.96 19.10
CA ASP A 191 11.99 15.23 20.12
C ASP A 191 13.41 15.79 20.27
N GLY A 192 14.05 16.13 19.15
CA GLY A 192 15.34 16.82 19.14
C GLY A 192 15.30 18.20 19.82
N VAL A 193 14.23 18.96 19.62
CA VAL A 193 14.04 20.27 20.26
C VAL A 193 13.78 20.11 21.76
N ARG A 194 12.99 19.13 22.18
CA ARG A 194 12.77 18.82 23.61
C ARG A 194 14.07 18.40 24.30
N LEU A 195 14.90 17.60 23.64
CA LEU A 195 16.23 17.23 24.13
C LEU A 195 17.14 18.46 24.24
N ALA A 196 17.11 19.36 23.27
CA ALA A 196 17.87 20.61 23.30
C ALA A 196 17.39 21.55 24.41
N GLN A 197 16.09 21.58 24.70
CA GLN A 197 15.50 22.34 25.82
C GLN A 197 15.89 21.78 27.19
N GLN A 198 16.08 20.47 27.33
CA GLN A 198 16.59 19.86 28.57
C GLN A 198 18.04 20.27 28.87
N LEU A 199 18.79 20.68 27.83
CA LEU A 199 20.17 21.19 27.94
C LEU A 199 20.24 22.70 28.25
N ARG A 200 19.16 23.30 28.77
CA ARG A 200 19.09 24.74 29.10
C ARG A 200 20.21 25.22 30.03
N SER A 201 20.68 24.34 30.92
CA SER A 201 21.77 24.59 31.86
C SER A 201 23.17 24.53 31.21
N ASN A 202 23.28 24.08 29.96
CA ASN A 202 24.54 23.96 29.23
C ASN A 202 24.41 24.53 27.79
N PRO A 203 24.53 25.87 27.62
CA PRO A 203 24.33 26.54 26.32
C PRO A 203 25.35 26.11 25.25
N LEU A 204 26.52 25.62 25.67
CA LEU A 204 27.58 25.15 24.78
C LEU A 204 27.23 23.77 24.19
N ALA A 205 26.65 22.87 25.00
CA ALA A 205 26.11 21.60 24.53
C ALA A 205 24.86 21.78 23.65
N ALA A 206 24.03 22.77 23.95
CA ALA A 206 22.85 23.10 23.15
C ALA A 206 23.23 23.63 21.75
N LEU A 207 24.26 24.48 21.65
CA LEU A 207 24.84 24.93 20.38
C LEU A 207 25.33 23.77 19.51
N GLY A 208 25.97 22.76 20.11
CA GLY A 208 26.43 21.57 19.39
C GLY A 208 25.31 20.75 18.75
N ARG A 209 24.05 20.93 19.19
CA ARG A 209 22.87 20.25 18.63
C ARG A 209 22.20 21.04 17.51
N VAL A 210 22.50 22.34 17.36
CA VAL A 210 21.91 23.21 16.32
C VAL A 210 22.12 22.67 14.90
N PRO A 211 23.32 22.18 14.49
CA PRO A 211 23.50 21.63 13.15
C PRO A 211 22.60 20.42 12.86
N ALA A 212 22.41 19.54 13.85
CA ALA A 212 21.53 18.38 13.72
C ALA A 212 20.06 18.81 13.59
N LEU A 213 19.63 19.82 14.35
CA LEU A 213 18.29 20.41 14.25
C LEU A 213 18.07 21.10 12.89
N MET A 214 19.08 21.81 12.37
CA MET A 214 18.99 22.42 11.04
C MET A 214 18.84 21.38 9.93
N THR A 215 19.58 20.27 10.00
CA THR A 215 19.42 19.14 9.08
C THR A 215 18.02 18.52 9.19
N GLY A 216 17.53 18.30 10.41
CA GLY A 216 16.18 17.79 10.65
C GLY A 216 15.09 18.69 10.08
N LEU A 217 15.18 20.00 10.31
CA LEU A 217 14.25 20.97 9.73
C LEU A 217 14.31 21.00 8.19
N GLY A 218 15.51 20.82 7.61
CA GLY A 218 15.68 20.69 6.16
C GLY A 218 14.95 19.47 5.59
N GLN A 219 14.98 18.35 6.31
CA GLN A 219 14.26 17.13 5.91
C GLN A 219 12.74 17.26 5.99
N VAL A 220 12.22 18.17 6.83
CA VAL A 220 10.79 18.48 6.85
C VAL A 220 10.40 19.49 5.76
N ALA A 221 11.26 20.49 5.53
CA ALA A 221 10.98 21.56 4.57
C ALA A 221 10.90 21.08 3.12
N GLY A 222 11.70 20.07 2.73
CA GLY A 222 11.72 19.51 1.38
C GLY A 222 10.36 18.92 0.95
N PRO A 223 9.80 17.95 1.70
CA PRO A 223 8.49 17.37 1.42
C PRO A 223 7.36 18.40 1.44
N LEU A 224 7.36 19.33 2.41
CA LEU A 224 6.37 20.42 2.48
C LEU A 224 6.43 21.37 1.27
N ALA A 225 7.63 21.67 0.76
CA ALA A 225 7.80 22.50 -0.43
C ALA A 225 7.32 21.77 -1.69
N ALA A 226 7.55 20.46 -1.78
CA ALA A 226 7.10 19.62 -2.88
C ALA A 226 5.58 19.40 -2.90
N LEU A 227 4.92 19.50 -1.74
CA LEU A 227 3.47 19.38 -1.58
C LEU A 227 2.69 20.54 -2.23
N SER A 228 3.22 21.77 -2.18
CA SER A 228 2.52 22.94 -2.74
C SER A 228 2.21 22.82 -4.24
N PRO A 229 3.17 22.51 -5.14
CA PRO A 229 2.91 22.42 -6.58
C PRO A 229 2.12 21.16 -6.98
N THR A 230 2.32 20.02 -6.31
CA THR A 230 1.54 18.79 -6.58
C THR A 230 0.07 18.98 -6.25
N ILE A 231 -0.22 19.72 -5.19
CA ILE A 231 -1.58 19.92 -4.71
C ILE A 231 -2.29 21.09 -5.40
N ALA A 232 -1.57 22.11 -5.88
CA ALA A 232 -2.13 23.22 -6.64
C ALA A 232 -2.87 22.75 -7.90
N GLY A 233 -2.34 21.75 -8.61
CA GLY A 233 -2.98 21.14 -9.79
C GLY A 233 -4.26 20.34 -9.48
N LEU A 234 -4.44 19.92 -8.23
CA LEU A 234 -5.59 19.13 -7.74
C LEU A 234 -6.72 20.01 -7.17
N SER A 235 -6.43 21.28 -6.87
CA SER A 235 -7.34 22.20 -6.18
C SER A 235 -8.61 22.55 -6.98
N SER A 236 -8.54 22.48 -8.31
CA SER A 236 -9.67 22.75 -9.22
C SER A 236 -10.70 21.61 -9.24
N GLN A 237 -10.32 20.40 -8.81
CA GLN A 237 -11.17 19.21 -8.86
C GLN A 237 -11.66 18.74 -7.49
N LEU A 238 -10.96 19.13 -6.41
CA LEU A 238 -11.30 18.69 -5.05
C LEU A 238 -11.20 19.88 -4.07
N PRO A 239 -12.32 20.51 -3.66
CA PRO A 239 -12.28 21.66 -2.76
C PRO A 239 -11.73 21.32 -1.36
N GLU A 240 -11.85 20.05 -0.95
CA GLU A 240 -11.29 19.49 0.31
C GLU A 240 -9.75 19.63 0.39
N VAL A 241 -9.08 19.75 -0.76
CA VAL A 241 -7.62 19.83 -0.89
C VAL A 241 -7.09 21.22 -0.52
N SER A 242 -7.91 22.27 -0.63
CA SER A 242 -7.52 23.65 -0.32
C SER A 242 -7.09 23.85 1.14
N GLY A 243 -7.71 23.11 2.07
CA GLY A 243 -7.35 23.11 3.50
C GLY A 243 -5.97 22.48 3.76
N ILE A 244 -5.58 21.49 2.95
CA ILE A 244 -4.28 20.82 3.03
C ILE A 244 -3.18 21.74 2.51
N VAL A 245 -3.42 22.46 1.42
CA VAL A 245 -2.44 23.44 0.90
C VAL A 245 -2.19 24.55 1.92
N ARG A 246 -3.25 25.10 2.52
CA ARG A 246 -3.12 26.20 3.48
C ARG A 246 -2.38 25.77 4.74
N SER A 247 -2.71 24.59 5.28
CA SER A 247 -2.01 24.01 6.43
C SER A 247 -0.55 23.66 6.12
N ALA A 248 -0.24 23.06 4.97
CA ALA A 248 1.13 22.77 4.54
C ALA A 248 1.96 24.06 4.35
N THR A 249 1.36 25.12 3.80
CA THR A 249 2.01 26.43 3.62
C THR A 249 2.30 27.09 4.97
N ASN A 250 1.36 27.02 5.91
CA ASN A 250 1.54 27.52 7.28
C ASN A 250 2.63 26.75 8.03
N ALA A 251 2.67 25.42 7.91
CA ALA A 251 3.70 24.57 8.51
C ALA A 251 5.09 24.87 7.91
N LEU A 252 5.17 25.02 6.60
CA LEU A 252 6.41 25.37 5.89
C LEU A 252 6.93 26.76 6.31
N GLY A 253 6.04 27.74 6.43
CA GLY A 253 6.38 29.08 6.95
C GLY A 253 6.97 29.02 8.36
N ALA A 254 6.35 28.24 9.25
CA ALA A 254 6.83 28.07 10.61
C ALA A 254 8.23 27.42 10.66
N ILE A 255 8.48 26.40 9.84
CA ILE A 255 9.79 25.74 9.75
C ILE A 255 10.87 26.66 9.21
N ARG A 256 10.58 27.46 8.17
CA ARG A 256 11.54 28.44 7.64
C ARG A 256 11.85 29.54 8.65
N ASN A 257 10.87 29.98 9.43
CA ASN A 257 11.08 30.92 10.54
C ASN A 257 11.98 30.30 11.63
N GLY A 258 11.77 29.03 11.95
CA GLY A 258 12.63 28.27 12.88
C GLY A 258 14.07 28.10 12.37
N GLN A 259 14.26 27.77 11.09
CA GLN A 259 15.57 27.68 10.45
C GLN A 259 16.31 29.02 10.47
N SER A 260 15.61 30.11 10.16
CA SER A 260 16.16 31.46 10.19
C SER A 260 16.59 31.86 11.60
N ALA A 261 15.80 31.49 12.62
CA ALA A 261 16.13 31.73 14.02
C ALA A 261 17.39 30.95 14.48
N LEU A 262 17.59 29.73 13.99
CA LEU A 262 18.78 28.91 14.30
C LEU A 262 20.04 29.35 13.57
N SER A 263 19.92 29.88 12.34
CA SER A 263 21.05 30.32 11.53
C SER A 263 21.85 31.49 12.15
N LEU A 264 21.21 32.25 13.05
CA LEU A 264 21.79 33.40 13.77
C LEU A 264 22.04 33.09 15.26
N SER A 265 22.16 31.82 15.61
CA SER A 265 22.29 31.39 16.99
C SER A 265 23.73 31.53 17.51
N THR A 266 23.86 32.10 18.69
CA THR A 266 25.12 32.33 19.42
C THR A 266 24.95 31.81 20.85
N VAL A 267 26.05 31.61 21.57
CA VAL A 267 26.06 31.04 22.94
C VAL A 267 25.10 31.82 23.87
N THR A 268 25.01 33.14 23.67
CA THR A 268 24.22 34.06 24.50
C THR A 268 22.73 34.04 24.19
N ASN A 269 22.33 33.69 22.96
CA ASN A 269 20.92 33.75 22.52
C ASN A 269 20.30 32.36 22.20
N VAL A 270 21.10 31.28 22.25
CA VAL A 270 20.68 29.94 21.81
C VAL A 270 19.45 29.44 22.54
N VAL A 271 19.34 29.68 23.85
CA VAL A 271 18.20 29.22 24.66
C VAL A 271 16.90 29.87 24.19
N GLY A 272 16.90 31.20 23.97
CA GLY A 272 15.73 31.91 23.47
C GLY A 272 15.38 31.53 22.02
N ARG A 273 16.39 31.22 21.19
CA ARG A 273 16.18 30.74 19.80
C ARG A 273 15.60 29.33 19.78
N LEU A 274 15.99 28.46 20.71
CA LEU A 274 15.44 27.11 20.87
C LEU A 274 13.99 27.15 21.38
N ASP A 275 13.67 28.05 22.31
CA ASP A 275 12.29 28.25 22.77
C ASP A 275 11.38 28.80 21.65
N TYR A 276 11.89 29.74 20.83
CA TYR A 276 11.20 30.20 19.64
C TYR A 276 11.00 29.07 18.61
N LEU A 277 12.04 28.27 18.37
CA LEU A 277 11.96 27.10 17.50
C LEU A 277 10.93 26.09 17.98
N ALA A 278 10.86 25.81 19.29
CA ALA A 278 9.86 24.93 19.87
C ALA A 278 8.43 25.42 19.60
N GLY A 279 8.20 26.73 19.72
CA GLY A 279 6.94 27.36 19.33
C GLY A 279 6.60 27.18 17.85
N GLN A 280 7.59 27.35 16.96
CA GLN A 280 7.40 27.16 15.52
C GLN A 280 7.16 25.69 15.14
N VAL A 281 7.86 24.74 15.77
CA VAL A 281 7.66 23.30 15.54
C VAL A 281 6.29 22.84 16.03
N ASN A 282 5.82 23.35 17.16
CA ASN A 282 4.46 23.08 17.65
C ASN A 282 3.40 23.67 16.69
N THR A 283 3.58 24.90 16.23
CA THR A 283 2.67 25.53 15.25
C THR A 283 2.63 24.75 13.92
N ALA A 284 3.78 24.23 13.46
CA ALA A 284 3.84 23.36 12.29
C ALA A 284 3.14 22.00 12.52
N GLY A 285 3.32 21.42 13.71
CA GLY A 285 2.65 20.20 14.13
C GLY A 285 1.13 20.33 14.17
N ASP A 286 0.63 21.41 14.78
CA ASP A 286 -0.81 21.70 14.89
C ASP A 286 -1.44 21.97 13.52
N ALA A 287 -0.73 22.71 12.65
CA ALA A 287 -1.17 22.94 11.27
C ALA A 287 -1.32 21.60 10.51
N LEU A 288 -0.36 20.69 10.63
CA LEU A 288 -0.44 19.38 9.97
C LEU A 288 -1.44 18.42 10.63
N ALA A 289 -1.65 18.52 11.96
CA ALA A 289 -2.67 17.76 12.66
C ALA A 289 -4.08 18.17 12.21
N SER A 290 -4.31 19.48 11.97
CA SER A 290 -5.57 19.98 11.42
C SER A 290 -5.87 19.48 9.99
N ALA A 291 -4.83 19.10 9.24
CA ALA A 291 -4.92 18.58 7.88
C ALA A 291 -5.13 17.06 7.82
N ALA A 292 -4.77 16.33 8.88
CA ALA A 292 -4.87 14.87 8.97
C ALA A 292 -6.25 14.29 8.58
N PRO A 293 -7.40 14.85 9.03
CA PRO A 293 -8.70 14.31 8.63
C PRO A 293 -9.00 14.48 7.12
N ALA A 294 -8.53 15.56 6.50
CA ALA A 294 -8.69 15.78 5.06
C ALA A 294 -7.80 14.83 4.25
N ILE A 295 -6.57 14.60 4.70
CA ILE A 295 -5.63 13.62 4.11
C ILE A 295 -6.19 12.19 4.23
N SER A 296 -6.78 11.84 5.37
CA SER A 296 -7.43 10.53 5.60
C SER A 296 -8.63 10.32 4.68
N LYS A 297 -9.50 11.33 4.53
CA LYS A 297 -10.63 11.29 3.59
C LYS A 297 -10.18 11.13 2.14
N LEU A 298 -9.16 11.85 1.70
CA LEU A 298 -8.60 11.70 0.35
C LEU A 298 -8.01 10.31 0.14
N THR A 299 -7.27 9.80 1.13
CA THR A 299 -6.72 8.44 1.09
C THR A 299 -7.83 7.40 0.98
N ALA A 300 -8.90 7.54 1.78
CA ALA A 300 -10.06 6.66 1.70
C ALA A 300 -10.75 6.72 0.33
N LYS A 301 -10.91 7.92 -0.25
CA LYS A 301 -11.49 8.07 -1.60
C LYS A 301 -10.62 7.45 -2.69
N VAL A 302 -9.29 7.53 -2.57
CA VAL A 302 -8.34 6.87 -3.49
C VAL A 302 -8.37 5.35 -3.34
N VAL A 303 -8.45 4.83 -2.12
CA VAL A 303 -8.51 3.38 -1.83
C VAL A 303 -9.83 2.77 -2.31
N THR A 304 -10.94 3.49 -2.15
CA THR A 304 -12.28 3.06 -2.57
C THR A 304 -12.59 3.32 -4.05
N ARG A 305 -11.64 3.86 -4.82
CA ARG A 305 -11.80 4.26 -6.24
C ARG A 305 -12.97 5.22 -6.50
N LEU A 306 -13.32 6.07 -5.52
CA LEU A 306 -14.36 7.10 -5.65
C LEU A 306 -13.89 8.37 -6.41
N ILE A 307 -12.60 8.41 -6.76
CA ILE A 307 -11.90 9.35 -7.65
C ILE A 307 -11.05 8.46 -8.55
#